data_AF-A0A921BBB3-F1
#
_entry.id   AF-A0A921BBB3-F1
#
_cell.length_a   1.000
_cell.length_b   1.000
_cell.length_c   1.000
_cell.angle_alpha   90.00
_cell.angle_beta   90.00
_cell.angle_gamma   90.00
#
_symmetry.space_group_name_H-M   'P 1'
#
loop_
_entity.id
_entity.type
_entity.pdbx_description
1 polymer ?
#
loop_
_entity_poly.entity_id
_entity_poly.type
_entity_poly.pdbx_seq_one_letter_code
_entity_poly.pdbx_strand_id
1 'polypeptide(L)' 'MGATNPAKADTGTIRADFAKSIDANAVHGSDSATSAAREVSYFFNDHEICS' A
#
# COMPACT_ATOMS: atom_id res chain seq x y z
N MET A 1 3.61 3.46 -5.18
CA MET A 1 2.16 3.18 -5.31
C MET A 1 1.43 4.22 -6.15
N GLY A 2 1.64 5.52 -5.87
CA GLY A 2 0.89 6.61 -6.52
C GLY A 2 -0.13 7.24 -5.57
N ALA A 3 -0.72 8.37 -5.96
CA ALA A 3 -1.74 9.06 -5.18
C ALA A 3 -2.93 8.14 -4.84
N THR A 4 -3.59 8.36 -3.70
CA THR A 4 -4.72 7.51 -3.25
C THR A 4 -5.87 7.43 -4.25
N ASN A 5 -6.16 8.55 -4.93
CA ASN A 5 -7.09 8.58 -6.05
C ASN A 5 -6.33 8.26 -7.35
N PRO A 6 -6.63 7.12 -8.03
CA PRO A 6 -5.97 6.74 -9.28
C PRO A 6 -6.01 7.82 -10.37
N ALA A 7 -7.08 8.60 -10.45
CA ALA A 7 -7.22 9.68 -11.44
C ALA A 7 -6.24 10.85 -11.22
N LYS A 8 -5.52 10.86 -10.08
CA LYS A 8 -4.47 11.83 -9.74
C LYS A 8 -3.10 11.17 -9.58
N ALA A 9 -2.97 9.88 -9.88
CA ALA A 9 -1.72 9.16 -9.76
C ALA A 9 -0.89 9.34 -11.04
N ASP A 10 0.43 9.51 -10.89
CA ASP A 10 1.32 9.68 -12.04
C ASP A 10 1.39 8.38 -12.87
N THR A 11 1.49 8.52 -14.19
CA THR A 11 1.63 7.40 -15.14
C THR A 11 2.80 6.49 -14.76
N GLY A 12 2.60 5.18 -14.84
CA GLY A 12 3.61 4.18 -14.47
C GLY A 12 3.64 3.84 -12.97
N THR A 13 2.81 4.50 -12.16
CA THR A 13 2.58 4.06 -10.78
C THR A 13 1.52 2.96 -10.74
N ILE A 14 1.63 2.04 -9.78
CA ILE A 14 0.69 0.91 -9.61
C ILE A 14 -0.78 1.36 -9.65
N ARG A 15 -1.11 2.47 -8.98
CA ARG A 15 -2.49 2.98 -8.96
C ARG A 15 -2.92 3.57 -10.30
N ALA A 16 -2.02 4.22 -11.05
CA ALA A 16 -2.38 4.71 -12.39
C ALA A 16 -2.64 3.54 -13.36
N ASP A 17 -1.85 2.46 -13.24
CA ASP A 17 -1.85 1.39 -14.22
C ASP A 17 -2.91 0.29 -13.92
N PHE A 18 -3.27 0.07 -12.64
CA PHE A 18 -4.06 -1.10 -12.24
C PHE A 18 -5.29 -0.83 -11.37
N ALA A 19 -5.50 0.40 -10.90
CA ALA A 19 -6.65 0.70 -10.04
C ALA A 19 -7.90 1.12 -10.83
N LYS A 20 -9.08 0.82 -10.27
CA LYS A 20 -10.37 1.15 -10.89
C LYS A 20 -10.93 2.49 -10.41
N SER A 21 -10.80 2.78 -9.12
CA SER A 21 -11.43 3.93 -8.46
C SER A 21 -10.78 4.19 -7.09
N ILE A 22 -11.19 5.26 -6.40
CA ILE A 22 -10.60 5.65 -5.10
C ILE A 22 -10.85 4.62 -3.99
N ASP A 23 -11.99 3.94 -4.03
CA ASP A 23 -12.41 2.86 -3.12
C ASP A 23 -11.86 1.47 -3.51
N ALA A 24 -11.48 1.29 -4.78
CA ALA A 24 -10.84 0.08 -5.31
C ALA A 24 -9.48 0.43 -5.93
N ASN A 25 -8.56 0.92 -5.11
CA ASN A 25 -7.29 1.51 -5.56
C ASN A 25 -6.10 0.53 -5.63
N ALA A 26 -6.38 -0.76 -5.83
CA ALA A 26 -5.46 -1.88 -6.05
C ALA A 26 -4.51 -2.27 -4.89
N VAL A 27 -3.86 -1.31 -4.22
CA VAL A 27 -2.81 -1.60 -3.24
C VAL A 27 -2.86 -0.72 -1.99
N HIS A 28 -2.45 -1.32 -0.87
CA HIS A 28 -2.17 -0.67 0.41
C HIS A 28 -0.66 -0.62 0.67
N GLY A 29 -0.24 0.34 1.49
CA GLY A 29 1.10 0.38 2.06
C GLY A 29 1.14 1.38 3.20
N SER A 30 1.90 1.06 4.25
CA SER A 30 2.00 1.89 5.44
C SER A 30 2.55 3.28 5.10
N ASP A 31 1.98 4.31 5.72
CA ASP A 31 2.27 5.71 5.41
C ASP A 31 3.43 6.32 6.23
N SER A 32 3.95 5.58 7.21
CA SER A 32 5.04 6.00 8.09
C SER A 32 5.74 4.79 8.71
N ALA A 33 6.94 4.99 9.26
CA ALA A 33 7.65 3.94 9.99
C ALA A 33 6.87 3.45 11.22
N THR A 34 6.16 4.36 11.91
CA THR A 34 5.30 4.02 13.06
C THR A 34 4.12 3.16 12.62
N SER A 35 3.43 3.54 11.54
CA SER A 35 2.33 2.73 10.98
C SER A 35 2.83 1.38 10.49
N ALA A 36 4.01 1.34 9.84
CA ALA A 36 4.61 0.11 9.35
C ALA A 36 4.90 -0.87 10.48
N ALA A 37 5.56 -0.43 11.57
CA ALA A 37 5.83 -1.28 12.72
C ALA A 37 4.53 -1.86 13.31
N ARG A 38 3.48 -1.05 13.43
CA ARG A 38 2.17 -1.49 13.92
C ARG A 38 1.48 -2.48 12.98
N GLU A 39 1.45 -2.18 11.68
CA GLU A 39 0.74 -2.99 10.68
C GLU A 39 1.44 -4.33 10.42
N VAL A 40 2.78 -4.34 10.36
CA VAL A 40 3.55 -5.59 10.20
C VAL A 40 3.25 -6.53 11.37
N SER A 41 3.34 -6.07 12.61
CA SER A 41 3.02 -6.87 13.80
C SER A 41 1.53 -7.22 13.93
N TYR A 42 0.63 -6.53 13.23
CA TYR A 42 -0.78 -6.87 13.21
C TYR A 42 -1.07 -8.07 12.29
N PHE A 43 -0.37 -8.18 11.16
CA PHE A 43 -0.61 -9.23 10.17
C PHE A 43 0.31 -10.45 10.30
N PHE A 44 1.52 -10.27 10.85
CA PHE A 44 2.53 -11.31 10.92
C PHE A 44 3.10 -11.41 12.33
N ASN A 45 3.26 -12.65 12.79
CA ASN A 45 4.09 -12.97 13.94
C ASN A 45 5.57 -12.95 13.53
N ASP A 46 6.46 -12.75 14.51
CA ASP A 46 7.90 -12.63 14.27
C ASP A 46 8.52 -13.84 13.53
N HIS A 47 7.95 -15.04 13.68
CA HIS A 47 8.45 -16.27 13.03
C HIS A 47 7.94 -16.47 11.59
N GLU A 48 7.01 -15.62 11.11
CA GLU A 48 6.48 -15.67 9.75
C GLU A 48 7.32 -14.83 8.77
N ILE A 49 8.26 -14.02 9.28
CA ILE A 49 9.16 -13.17 8.49
C ILE A 49 10.58 -13.74 8.49
N CYS A 50 11.09 -14.07 7.31
CA CYS A 50 12.47 -14.52 7.10
C CYS A 50 13.37 -13.33 6.76
N SER A 51 14.55 -13.24 7.38
CA SER A 51 15.55 -12.19 7.16
C SER A 51 16.76 -12.67 6.38
#